data_AF-A0A2G6C2Q8-F1
#
_entry.id   AF-A0A2G6C2Q8-F1
#
_cell.length_a   1.000
_cell.length_b   1.000
_cell.length_c   1.000
_cell.angle_alpha   90.00
_cell.angle_beta   90.00
_cell.angle_gamma   90.00
#
_symmetry.space_group_name_H-M   'P 1'
#
loop_
_entity.id
_entity.type
_entity.pdbx_description
1 polymer ?
#
loop_
_entity_poly.entity_id
_entity_poly.type
_entity_poly.pdbx_seq_one_letter_code
_entity_poly.pdbx_strand_id
1 'polypeptide(L)'
;MTKEGGHSMANNQKPDDIYAMRHSLAHIMAQAVQRLWPGAKFGVGPVVENGFYYDIDLGETKISEQDFAKIEKIMRRIIAEKQEFVRSTKPIDEAIDWAKQ
;
A
#
# COMPACT_ATOMS: atom_id res chain seq x y z
N MET A 1 42.80 -0.36 19.41
CA MET A 1 41.87 -1.11 20.30
C MET A 1 40.72 -0.18 20.60
N THR A 2 39.69 -0.16 19.73
CA THR A 2 38.39 -0.90 19.89
C THR A 2 37.62 -0.40 21.13
N LYS A 3 36.35 0.03 21.04
CA LYS A 3 35.24 -0.51 20.26
C LYS A 3 34.22 0.57 19.86
N GLU A 4 33.63 0.34 18.70
CA GLU A 4 32.42 0.95 18.18
C GLU A 4 31.23 0.70 19.12
N GLY A 5 30.44 1.75 19.38
CA GLY A 5 29.10 1.64 19.96
C GLY A 5 28.08 1.51 18.83
N GLY A 6 27.71 0.27 18.50
CA GLY A 6 26.71 -0.02 17.48
C GLY A 6 25.36 0.59 17.81
N HIS A 7 24.76 1.27 16.82
CA HIS A 7 23.34 1.58 16.83
C HIS A 7 22.56 0.26 16.70
N SER A 8 22.19 -0.32 17.84
CA SER A 8 21.20 -1.39 17.90
C SER A 8 19.85 -0.80 17.50
N MET A 9 19.43 -1.02 16.26
CA MET A 9 18.04 -0.86 15.84
C MET A 9 17.23 -2.01 16.45
N ALA A 10 17.00 -1.95 17.76
CA ALA A 10 16.10 -2.87 18.43
C ALA A 10 14.69 -2.63 17.89
N ASN A 11 14.17 -3.61 17.16
CA ASN A 11 12.88 -3.56 16.46
C ASN A 11 11.73 -3.64 17.48
N ASN A 12 11.40 -2.51 18.10
CA ASN A 12 10.31 -2.38 19.07
C ASN A 12 9.07 -1.75 18.43
N GLN A 13 8.64 -2.27 17.28
CA GLN A 13 7.40 -1.84 16.63
C GLN A 13 6.23 -2.38 17.44
N LYS A 14 5.37 -1.50 17.97
CA LYS A 14 4.17 -1.94 18.69
C LYS A 14 3.22 -2.61 17.69
N PRO A 15 2.37 -3.55 18.13
CA PRO A 15 1.41 -4.22 17.24
C PRO A 15 0.58 -3.25 16.37
N ASP A 16 0.18 -2.11 16.94
CA ASP A 16 -0.55 -1.05 16.25
C ASP A 16 0.28 -0.36 15.15
N ASP A 17 1.59 -0.19 15.35
CA ASP A 17 2.50 0.43 14.38
C ASP A 17 2.66 -0.49 13.15
N ILE A 18 2.78 -1.81 13.38
CA ILE A 18 2.84 -2.80 12.30
C ILE A 18 1.51 -2.85 11.54
N TYR A 19 0.38 -2.77 12.24
CA TYR A 19 -0.93 -2.71 11.61
C TYR A 19 -1.06 -1.50 10.68
N ALA A 20 -0.74 -0.30 11.16
CA ALA A 20 -0.79 0.93 10.38
C ALA A 20 0.17 0.88 9.17
N MET A 21 1.37 0.33 9.37
CA MET A 21 2.34 0.15 8.29
C MET A 21 1.82 -0.81 7.22
N ARG A 22 1.24 -1.96 7.61
CA ARG A 22 0.64 -2.93 6.67
C ARG A 22 -0.54 -2.32 5.90
N HIS A 23 -1.37 -1.54 6.58
CA HIS A 23 -2.49 -0.85 5.92
C HIS A 23 -2.00 0.17 4.90
N SER A 24 -0.99 0.95 5.25
CA SER A 24 -0.35 1.90 4.33
C SER A 24 0.27 1.18 3.12
N LEU A 25 0.88 0.01 3.35
CA LEU A 25 1.47 -0.80 2.29
C LEU A 25 0.41 -1.39 1.34
N ALA A 26 -0.79 -1.72 1.84
CA ALA A 26 -1.93 -2.11 1.01
C ALA A 26 -2.33 -0.99 0.03
N HIS A 27 -2.40 0.26 0.50
CA HIS A 27 -2.65 1.42 -0.37
C HIS A 27 -1.54 1.64 -1.40
N ILE A 28 -0.26 1.49 -1.01
CA ILE A 28 0.87 1.59 -1.94
C ILE A 28 0.78 0.51 -3.02
N MET A 29 0.41 -0.72 -2.66
CA MET A 29 0.21 -1.80 -3.62
C MET A 29 -0.94 -1.49 -4.59
N ALA A 30 -2.08 -0.99 -4.08
CA ALA A 30 -3.19 -0.58 -4.93
C ALA A 30 -2.79 0.53 -5.91
N GLN A 31 -2.06 1.56 -5.44
CA GLN A 31 -1.54 2.62 -6.32
C GLN A 31 -0.55 2.06 -7.36
N ALA A 32 0.29 1.09 -6.99
CA ALA A 32 1.21 0.44 -7.92
C ALA A 32 0.47 -0.32 -9.01
N VAL A 33 -0.57 -1.08 -8.64
CA VAL A 33 -1.47 -1.75 -9.58
C VAL A 33 -2.15 -0.73 -10.49
N GLN A 34 -2.68 0.37 -9.95
CA GLN A 34 -3.33 1.41 -10.75
C GLN A 34 -2.37 2.06 -11.77
N ARG A 35 -1.08 2.22 -11.43
CA ARG A 35 -0.08 2.74 -12.39
C ARG A 35 0.21 1.75 -13.53
N LEU A 36 0.15 0.45 -13.26
CA LEU A 36 0.38 -0.59 -14.26
C LEU A 36 -0.88 -0.85 -15.11
N TRP A 37 -2.05 -0.79 -14.47
CA TRP A 37 -3.37 -1.01 -15.06
C TRP A 37 -4.31 0.14 -14.66
N PRO A 38 -4.33 1.25 -15.43
CA PRO A 38 -5.11 2.44 -15.09
C PRO A 38 -6.62 2.21 -14.94
N GLY A 39 -7.16 1.15 -15.55
CA GLY A 39 -8.57 0.77 -15.43
C GLY A 39 -8.91 -0.12 -14.22
N ALA A 40 -7.93 -0.39 -13.34
CA ALA A 40 -8.15 -1.21 -12.16
C ALA A 40 -9.21 -0.60 -11.23
N LYS A 41 -10.15 -1.43 -10.80
CA LYS A 41 -11.17 -1.08 -9.79
C LYS A 41 -10.84 -1.79 -8.50
N PHE A 42 -11.00 -1.07 -7.39
CA PHE A 42 -10.59 -1.52 -6.07
C PHE A 42 -11.81 -1.80 -5.19
N GLY A 43 -11.84 -2.98 -4.58
CA GLY A 43 -12.82 -3.37 -3.56
C GLY A 43 -12.32 -3.06 -2.15
N VAL A 44 -12.12 -4.10 -1.35
CA VAL A 44 -11.60 -3.99 0.03
C VAL A 44 -10.14 -4.42 0.12
N GLY A 45 -9.39 -3.83 1.05
CA GLY A 45 -7.98 -4.17 1.28
C GLY A 45 -7.59 -4.19 2.76
N PRO A 46 -8.08 -5.14 3.56
CA PRO A 46 -7.82 -5.16 4.99
C PRO A 46 -6.43 -5.72 5.32
N VAL A 47 -5.92 -5.31 6.49
CA VAL A 47 -4.78 -5.95 7.13
C VAL A 47 -5.21 -7.28 7.75
N VAL A 48 -4.36 -8.30 7.63
CA VAL A 48 -4.51 -9.61 8.28
C VAL A 48 -3.32 -9.88 9.20
N GLU A 49 -3.38 -10.97 9.99
CA GLU A 49 -2.40 -11.29 11.03
C GLU A 49 -0.94 -11.20 10.55
N ASN A 50 -0.66 -11.63 9.31
CA ASN A 50 0.69 -11.69 8.75
C ASN A 50 0.89 -10.85 7.48
N GLY A 51 -0.01 -9.91 7.18
CA GLY A 51 0.10 -9.12 5.95
C GLY A 51 -1.15 -8.30 5.67
N PHE A 52 -1.50 -8.22 4.39
CA PHE A 52 -2.71 -7.59 3.89
C PHE A 52 -3.07 -8.27 2.56
N TYR A 53 -4.29 -8.06 2.10
CA TYR A 53 -4.67 -8.38 0.72
C TYR A 53 -5.47 -7.22 0.14
N TYR A 54 -5.77 -7.29 -1.16
CA TYR A 54 -6.63 -6.32 -1.82
C TYR A 54 -7.46 -7.02 -2.90
N ASP A 55 -8.76 -6.78 -2.91
CA ASP A 55 -9.66 -7.22 -3.96
C ASP A 55 -9.58 -6.22 -5.14
N ILE A 56 -9.18 -6.71 -6.31
CA ILE A 56 -8.93 -5.87 -7.48
C ILE A 56 -9.61 -6.49 -8.70
N ASP A 57 -10.41 -5.69 -9.40
CA ASP A 57 -10.99 -6.03 -10.71
C ASP A 57 -10.18 -5.36 -11.81
N LEU A 58 -9.65 -6.17 -12.73
CA LEU A 58 -8.86 -5.77 -13.88
C LEU A 58 -9.56 -6.06 -15.23
N GLY A 59 -10.86 -6.36 -15.18
CA GLY A 59 -11.63 -6.82 -16.34
C GLY A 59 -11.05 -8.10 -16.92
N GLU A 60 -10.65 -8.06 -18.19
CA GLU A 60 -10.10 -9.22 -18.90
C GLU A 60 -8.65 -9.56 -18.52
N THR A 61 -7.94 -8.64 -17.87
CA THR A 61 -6.54 -8.85 -17.51
C THR A 61 -6.44 -9.74 -16.27
N LYS A 62 -5.56 -10.74 -16.31
CA LYS A 62 -5.26 -11.60 -15.17
C LYS A 62 -3.84 -11.38 -14.70
N ILE A 63 -3.68 -11.11 -13.41
CA ILE A 63 -2.36 -11.08 -12.77
C ILE A 63 -1.82 -12.51 -12.71
N SER A 64 -0.53 -12.64 -13.01
CA SER A 64 0.23 -13.86 -12.81
C SER A 64 1.45 -13.59 -11.94
N GLU A 65 2.15 -14.65 -11.52
CA GLU A 65 3.39 -14.54 -10.75
C GLU A 65 4.47 -13.70 -11.45
N GLN A 66 4.43 -13.65 -12.80
CA GLN A 66 5.38 -12.86 -13.61
C GLN A 66 5.21 -11.35 -13.41
N ASP A 67 4.08 -10.91 -12.87
CA ASP A 67 3.78 -9.50 -12.64
C ASP A 67 4.17 -9.04 -11.25
N PHE A 68 4.41 -9.95 -10.30
CA PHE A 68 4.74 -9.61 -8.91
C PHE A 68 6.01 -8.75 -8.82
N ALA A 69 7.07 -9.12 -9.55
CA ALA A 69 8.30 -8.34 -9.58
C ALA A 69 8.09 -6.92 -10.15
N LYS A 70 7.15 -6.75 -11.09
CA LYS A 70 6.82 -5.43 -11.66
C LYS A 70 6.05 -4.59 -10.64
N ILE A 71 5.05 -5.18 -9.98
CA ILE A 71 4.25 -4.52 -8.94
C ILE A 71 5.17 -4.06 -7.80
N GLU A 72 6.01 -4.94 -7.26
CA GLU A 72 6.95 -4.62 -6.19
C GLU A 72 7.93 -3.49 -6.58
N LYS A 73 8.42 -3.49 -7.82
CA LYS A 73 9.30 -2.43 -8.32
C LYS A 73 8.60 -1.07 -8.28
N ILE A 74 7.33 -1.01 -8.69
CA ILE A 74 6.54 0.23 -8.63
C ILE A 74 6.22 0.61 -7.18
N MET A 75 5.91 -0.34 -6.30
CA MET A 75 5.71 -0.06 -4.87
C MET A 75 6.95 0.59 -4.24
N ARG A 76 8.15 0.05 -4.51
CA ARG A 76 9.42 0.64 -4.04
C ARG A 76 9.63 2.04 -4.57
N ARG A 77 9.25 2.30 -5.83
CA ARG A 77 9.31 3.64 -6.42
C ARG A 77 8.36 4.60 -5.71
N ILE A 78 7.11 4.21 -5.46
CA ILE A 78 6.13 5.03 -4.73
C ILE A 78 6.64 5.38 -3.33
N ILE A 79 7.23 4.41 -2.62
CA ILE A 79 7.84 4.66 -1.29
C ILE A 79 8.96 5.69 -1.40
N ALA A 80 9.82 5.58 -2.42
CA ALA A 80 10.92 6.52 -2.65
C ALA A 80 10.46 7.93 -3.03
N GLU A 81 9.26 8.08 -3.60
CA GLU A 81 8.66 9.37 -3.94
C GLU A 81 8.24 10.17 -2.68
N LYS A 82 8.14 9.52 -1.51
CA LYS A 82 7.80 10.17 -0.22
C LYS A 82 6.54 11.03 -0.31
N GLN A 83 5.52 10.51 -0.99
CA GLN A 83 4.24 11.18 -1.12
C GLN A 83 3.58 11.38 0.26
N GLU A 84 2.91 12.50 0.43
CA GLU A 84 2.13 12.76 1.65
C GLU A 84 0.81 11.97 1.62
N PHE A 85 0.49 11.33 2.74
CA PHE A 85 -0.84 10.77 2.95
C PHE A 85 -1.77 11.87 3.47
N VAL A 86 -2.69 12.32 2.62
CA VAL A 86 -3.65 13.36 2.97
C VAL A 86 -4.98 12.72 3.35
N ARG A 87 -5.41 12.91 4.61
CA ARG A 87 -6.72 12.51 5.09
C ARG A 87 -7.67 13.69 5.06
N SER A 88 -8.87 13.50 4.51
CA SER A 88 -9.96 14.46 4.61
C SER A 88 -11.24 13.78 5.07
N THR A 89 -12.14 14.54 5.67
CA THR A 89 -13.49 14.11 6.04
C THR A 89 -14.47 14.81 5.12
N LYS A 90 -15.41 14.04 4.55
CA LYS A 90 -16.44 14.52 3.63
C LYS A 90 -17.82 14.08 4.12
N PRO A 91 -18.89 14.86 3.89
CA PRO A 91 -20.26 14.37 3.95
C PRO A 91 -20.45 13.18 3.00
N ILE A 92 -21.40 12.29 3.30
CA ILE A 92 -21.63 11.06 2.54
C ILE A 92 -21.90 11.37 1.06
N ASP A 93 -22.75 12.36 0.77
CA ASP A 93 -23.10 12.74 -0.60
C ASP A 93 -21.88 13.22 -1.40
N GLU A 94 -21.03 14.05 -0.79
CA GLU A 94 -19.77 14.49 -1.41
C GLU A 94 -18.77 13.34 -1.61
N ALA A 95 -18.72 12.39 -0.68
CA ALA A 95 -17.85 11.23 -0.80
C ALA A 95 -18.29 10.30 -1.95
N ILE A 96 -19.61 10.13 -2.13
CA ILE A 96 -20.18 9.37 -3.24
C ILE A 96 -19.82 10.02 -4.58
N ASP A 97 -19.94 11.34 -4.70
CA ASP A 97 -19.61 12.04 -5.95
C ASP A 97 -18.11 12.09 -6.22
N TRP A 98 -17.28 12.21 -5.19
CA TRP A 98 -15.83 12.06 -5.31
C TRP A 98 -15.42 10.67 -5.82
N ALA A 99 -16.07 9.61 -5.36
CA ALA A 99 -15.73 8.23 -5.73
C ALA A 99 -16.19 7.82 -7.14
N LYS A 100 -17.04 8.60 -7.81
CA LYS A 100 -17.48 8.35 -9.19
C LYS A 100 -16.51 8.90 -10.25
N GLN A 101 -15.61 9.81 -9.85
CA GLN A 101 -14.61 10.43 -10.73
C GLN A 101 -13.44 9.48 -10.98
#